data_AF-A0A4Z0BYW3-F1
#
_entry.id   AF-A0A4Z0BYW3-F1
#
_cell.length_a   1.000
_cell.length_b   1.000
_cell.length_c   1.000
_cell.angle_alpha   90.00
_cell.angle_beta   90.00
_cell.angle_gamma   90.00
#
_symmetry.space_group_name_H-M   'P 1'
#
loop_
_entity.id
_entity.type
_entity.pdbx_description
1 polymer ?
#
loop_
_entity_poly.entity_id
_entity_poly.type
_entity_poly.pdbx_seq_one_letter_code
_entity_poly.pdbx_strand_id
1 'polypeptide(L)'
;MTGFFVWSLALGWAAACAWLAHRIGDAFIESPLRLELKIVMFLALLPVPVIDELLAKPQFDQLCATKANVSLHADRLRGRTAYETDVPPELLEGTLVPMHLHRRIYLDAGSHRPLLSVAYIQASGGKLVGALQPGQRRPLTFKGWCAPQHWLDPLGALGVHLADPEPAGAR
;
A
#
# COMPACT_ATOMS: atom_id res chain seq x y z
N MET A 1 22.15 -3.20 7.17
CA MET A 1 22.77 -4.01 6.10
C MET A 1 21.99 -3.95 4.77
N THR A 2 20.72 -3.57 4.74
CA THR A 2 19.91 -3.49 3.51
C THR A 2 20.29 -2.33 2.57
N GLY A 3 20.79 -1.21 3.09
CA GLY A 3 21.12 -0.03 2.29
C GLY A 3 22.14 -0.28 1.17
N PHE A 4 23.28 -0.91 1.49
CA PHE A 4 24.34 -1.16 0.49
C PHE A 4 23.85 -2.06 -0.65
N PHE A 5 23.11 -3.12 -0.32
CA PHE A 5 22.56 -4.05 -1.32
C PHE A 5 21.60 -3.36 -2.30
N VAL A 6 20.70 -2.50 -1.80
CA VAL A 6 19.78 -1.74 -2.65
C VAL A 6 20.55 -0.78 -3.57
N TRP A 7 21.60 -0.12 -3.07
CA TRP A 7 22.46 0.73 -3.89
C TRP A 7 23.20 -0.04 -4.96
N SER A 8 23.79 -1.20 -4.63
CA SER A 8 24.46 -2.05 -5.62
C SER A 8 23.50 -2.53 -6.69
N LEU A 9 22.27 -2.91 -6.32
CA LEU A 9 21.24 -3.31 -7.26
C LEU A 9 20.83 -2.15 -8.17
N ALA A 10 20.63 -0.95 -7.61
CA ALA A 10 20.29 0.24 -8.37
C ALA A 10 21.39 0.62 -9.37
N LEU A 11 22.66 0.59 -8.94
CA LEU A 11 23.81 0.86 -9.81
C LEU A 11 23.96 -0.20 -10.91
N GLY A 12 23.79 -1.48 -10.57
CA GLY A 12 23.81 -2.57 -11.53
C GLY A 12 22.70 -2.44 -12.58
N TRP A 13 21.49 -2.07 -12.16
CA TRP A 13 20.37 -1.80 -13.05
C TRP A 13 20.62 -0.59 -13.96
N ALA A 14 21.13 0.50 -13.42
CA ALA A 14 21.49 1.68 -14.21
C ALA A 14 22.56 1.35 -15.26
N ALA A 15 23.60 0.60 -14.88
CA ALA A 15 24.62 0.13 -15.82
C ALA A 15 24.03 -0.76 -16.92
N ALA A 16 23.12 -1.68 -16.58
CA ALA A 16 22.42 -2.52 -17.54
C ALA A 16 21.55 -1.71 -18.51
N CYS A 17 20.82 -0.71 -18.02
CA CYS A 17 20.03 0.21 -18.85
C CYS A 17 20.93 1.00 -19.81
N ALA A 18 22.05 1.54 -19.33
CA ALA A 18 22.99 2.30 -20.16
C ALA A 18 23.62 1.41 -21.25
N TRP A 19 24.03 0.20 -20.88
CA TRP A 19 24.56 -0.79 -21.83
C TRP A 19 23.53 -1.16 -22.90
N LEU A 20 22.30 -1.46 -22.50
CA LEU A 20 21.23 -1.82 -23.42
C LEU A 20 20.88 -0.65 -24.35
N ALA A 21 20.78 0.56 -23.80
CA ALA A 21 20.52 1.75 -24.59
C ALA A 21 21.63 2.03 -25.61
N HIS A 22 22.90 1.84 -25.21
CA HIS A 22 24.04 1.96 -26.10
C HIS A 22 23.99 0.94 -27.23
N ARG A 23 23.78 -0.35 -26.91
CA ARG A 23 23.71 -1.45 -27.89
C ARG A 23 22.61 -1.26 -28.92
N ILE A 24 21.41 -0.89 -28.49
CA ILE A 24 20.29 -0.64 -29.41
C ILE A 24 20.56 0.60 -30.25
N GLY A 25 21.03 1.69 -29.63
CA GLY A 25 21.35 2.91 -30.36
C GLY A 25 22.47 2.73 -31.39
N ASP A 26 23.35 1.76 -31.20
CA ASP A 26 24.43 1.44 -32.15
C ASP A 26 23.98 0.60 -33.32
N ALA A 27 23.04 -0.33 -33.08
CA ALA A 27 22.59 -1.26 -34.09
C ALA A 27 21.60 -0.65 -35.10
N PHE A 28 20.84 0.38 -34.71
CA PHE A 28 19.67 0.82 -35.49
C PHE A 28 19.71 2.28 -35.97
N ILE A 29 20.64 3.11 -35.47
CA ILE A 29 20.55 4.57 -35.66
C ILE A 29 21.86 5.13 -36.21
N GLU A 30 21.91 5.39 -37.52
CA GLU A 30 22.97 6.18 -38.16
C GLU A 30 22.70 7.69 -38.12
N SER A 31 21.64 8.12 -37.41
CA SER A 31 21.21 9.51 -37.32
C SER A 31 22.11 10.36 -36.39
N PRO A 32 22.28 11.67 -36.68
CA PRO A 32 22.90 12.62 -35.74
C PRO A 32 22.15 12.69 -34.39
N LEU A 33 20.89 12.29 -34.34
CA LEU A 33 20.07 12.22 -33.12
C LEU A 33 20.32 10.96 -32.26
N ARG A 34 21.30 10.12 -32.63
CA ARG A 34 21.61 8.87 -31.91
C ARG A 34 21.86 9.07 -30.42
N LEU A 35 22.54 10.15 -30.04
CA LEU A 35 22.81 10.45 -28.64
C LEU A 35 21.52 10.76 -27.87
N GLU A 36 20.66 11.59 -28.43
CA GLU A 36 19.36 11.95 -27.82
C GLU A 36 18.49 10.72 -27.62
N LEU A 37 18.39 9.86 -28.64
CA LEU A 37 17.60 8.62 -28.57
C LEU A 37 18.14 7.64 -27.51
N LYS A 38 19.46 7.53 -27.37
CA LYS A 38 20.07 6.72 -26.30
C LYS A 38 19.71 7.24 -24.92
N ILE A 39 19.74 8.56 -24.72
CA ILE A 39 19.36 9.20 -23.45
C ILE A 39 17.88 8.94 -23.16
N VAL A 40 16.98 9.15 -24.13
CA VAL A 40 15.55 8.89 -23.97
C VAL A 40 15.27 7.44 -23.61
N MET A 41 15.91 6.49 -24.30
CA MET A 41 15.77 5.06 -24.02
C MET A 41 16.30 4.68 -22.64
N PHE A 42 17.45 5.22 -22.23
CA PHE A 42 17.98 5.01 -20.89
C PHE A 42 16.99 5.49 -19.82
N LEU A 43 16.45 6.70 -19.96
CA LEU A 43 15.46 7.26 -19.05
C LEU A 43 14.16 6.45 -19.02
N ALA A 44 13.74 5.91 -20.17
CA ALA A 44 12.55 5.07 -20.26
C ALA A 44 12.74 3.68 -19.61
N LEU A 45 13.95 3.11 -19.66
CA LEU A 45 14.26 1.81 -19.07
C LEU A 45 14.46 1.88 -17.54
N LEU A 46 14.93 3.01 -17.03
CA LEU A 46 15.25 3.18 -15.61
C LEU A 46 14.08 2.86 -14.65
N PRO A 47 12.83 3.33 -14.87
CA PRO A 47 11.71 3.05 -13.97
C PRO A 47 11.09 1.65 -14.14
N VAL A 48 11.49 0.87 -15.15
CA VAL A 48 10.86 -0.43 -15.48
C VAL A 48 10.74 -1.37 -14.27
N PRO A 49 11.72 -1.52 -13.36
CA PRO A 49 11.59 -2.42 -12.22
C PRO A 49 10.49 -2.07 -11.22
N VAL A 50 10.02 -0.81 -11.22
CA VAL A 50 9.00 -0.29 -10.31
C VAL A 50 7.78 0.26 -11.06
N ILE A 51 7.66 -0.05 -12.35
CA ILE A 51 6.60 0.49 -13.21
C ILE A 51 5.21 0.02 -12.76
N ASP A 52 5.12 -1.20 -12.22
CA ASP A 52 3.89 -1.74 -11.66
C ASP A 52 3.38 -0.90 -10.49
N GLU A 53 4.27 -0.45 -9.60
CA GLU A 53 3.90 0.43 -8.49
C GLU A 53 3.57 1.86 -8.94
N LEU A 54 4.32 2.42 -9.89
CA LEU A 54 4.04 3.75 -10.45
C LEU A 54 2.65 3.81 -11.08
N LEU A 55 2.27 2.76 -11.81
CA LEU A 55 0.95 2.63 -12.42
C LEU A 55 -0.14 2.24 -11.42
N ALA A 56 0.21 1.55 -10.33
CA ALA A 56 -0.74 1.19 -9.27
C ALA A 56 -1.12 2.37 -8.37
N LYS A 57 -0.27 3.41 -8.26
CA LYS A 57 -0.51 4.53 -7.34
C LYS A 57 -1.88 5.22 -7.57
N PRO A 58 -2.27 5.61 -8.81
CA PRO A 58 -3.58 6.23 -9.02
C PRO A 58 -4.75 5.30 -8.65
N GLN A 59 -4.62 4.00 -8.93
CA GLN A 59 -5.60 2.99 -8.54
C GLN A 59 -5.72 2.89 -7.02
N PHE A 60 -4.59 2.90 -6.30
CA PHE A 60 -4.56 2.92 -4.84
C PHE A 60 -5.24 4.17 -4.28
N ASP A 61 -4.92 5.36 -4.81
CA ASP A 61 -5.50 6.62 -4.35
C ASP A 61 -7.04 6.63 -4.55
N GLN A 62 -7.52 6.14 -5.70
CA GLN A 62 -8.94 6.03 -6.01
C GLN A 62 -9.65 5.02 -5.08
N LEU A 63 -9.05 3.85 -4.86
CA LEU A 63 -9.56 2.86 -3.93
C LEU A 63 -9.60 3.42 -2.51
N CYS A 64 -8.57 4.16 -2.11
CA CYS A 64 -8.53 4.81 -0.82
C CYS A 64 -9.70 5.78 -0.63
N ALA A 65 -9.93 6.65 -1.61
CA ALA A 65 -11.01 7.64 -1.56
C ALA A 65 -12.41 7.01 -1.49
N THR A 66 -12.59 5.81 -2.05
CA THR A 66 -13.91 5.17 -2.19
C THR A 66 -14.18 4.10 -1.13
N LYS A 67 -13.16 3.39 -0.68
CA LYS A 67 -13.29 2.24 0.25
C LYS A 67 -12.76 2.51 1.65
N ALA A 68 -11.84 3.47 1.85
CA ALA A 68 -11.36 3.80 3.19
C ALA A 68 -12.37 4.73 3.87
N ASN A 69 -13.26 4.16 4.67
CA ASN A 69 -14.36 4.90 5.30
C ASN A 69 -14.58 4.47 6.74
N VAL A 70 -15.35 5.30 7.44
CA VAL A 70 -15.82 5.04 8.79
C VAL A 70 -17.34 4.88 8.71
N SER A 71 -17.86 3.74 9.16
CA SER A 71 -19.29 3.49 9.25
C SER A 71 -19.73 3.44 10.71
N LEU A 72 -20.69 4.29 11.07
CA LEU A 72 -21.31 4.32 12.39
C LEU A 72 -22.60 3.50 12.34
N HIS A 73 -22.75 2.54 13.28
CA HIS A 73 -23.86 1.60 13.26
C HIS A 73 -24.85 1.79 14.42
N ALA A 74 -24.54 2.63 15.42
CA ALA A 74 -25.36 2.81 16.60
C ALA A 74 -25.74 4.28 16.84
N ASP A 75 -27.04 4.51 17.01
CA ASP A 75 -27.63 5.84 17.26
C ASP A 75 -27.26 6.39 18.66
N ARG A 76 -26.73 5.54 19.56
CA ARG A 76 -26.36 5.89 20.94
C ARG A 76 -25.04 5.24 21.35
N LEU A 77 -23.95 5.92 21.05
CA LEU A 77 -22.58 5.50 21.37
C LEU A 77 -22.11 5.95 22.77
N ARG A 78 -22.84 6.87 23.42
CA ARG A 78 -22.38 7.48 24.68
C ARG A 78 -22.26 6.49 25.83
N GLY A 79 -21.08 6.51 26.48
CA GLY A 79 -20.81 5.78 27.72
C GLY A 79 -20.71 4.26 27.58
N ARG A 80 -20.50 3.76 26.36
CA ARG A 80 -20.31 2.32 26.09
C ARG A 80 -18.83 1.96 26.09
N THR A 81 -18.56 0.71 26.48
CA THR A 81 -17.23 0.10 26.36
C THR A 81 -17.20 -0.69 25.06
N ALA A 82 -16.15 -0.52 24.27
CA ALA A 82 -16.00 -1.19 22.98
C ALA A 82 -14.78 -2.11 22.95
N TYR A 83 -14.93 -3.27 22.29
CA TYR A 83 -13.84 -4.20 21.97
C TYR A 83 -13.52 -4.12 20.48
N GLU A 84 -12.24 -4.08 20.13
CA GLU A 84 -11.77 -4.16 18.75
C GLU A 84 -11.75 -5.62 18.29
N THR A 85 -12.29 -5.88 17.10
CA THR A 85 -12.17 -7.16 16.41
C THR A 85 -11.76 -6.94 14.96
N ASP A 86 -10.82 -7.75 14.50
CA ASP A 86 -10.33 -7.72 13.13
C ASP A 86 -11.10 -8.69 12.25
N VAL A 87 -11.54 -8.21 11.09
CA VAL A 87 -12.04 -9.07 10.01
C VAL A 87 -10.86 -9.54 9.16
N PRO A 88 -10.83 -10.81 8.71
CA PRO A 88 -9.81 -11.27 7.76
C PRO A 88 -9.68 -10.32 6.57
N PRO A 89 -8.45 -9.97 6.14
CA PRO A 89 -8.25 -9.05 5.04
C PRO A 89 -8.84 -9.60 3.73
N GLU A 90 -9.54 -8.74 2.99
CA GLU A 90 -10.13 -9.08 1.69
C GLU A 90 -9.16 -8.64 0.58
N LEU A 91 -8.77 -9.56 -0.30
CA LEU A 91 -7.95 -9.21 -1.48
C LEU A 91 -8.80 -8.43 -2.48
N LEU A 92 -8.32 -7.25 -2.88
CA LEU A 92 -8.94 -6.45 -3.93
C LEU A 92 -8.45 -6.97 -5.29
N GLU A 93 -9.33 -7.65 -6.03
CA GLU A 93 -9.00 -8.16 -7.36
C GLU A 93 -8.87 -7.06 -8.41
N GLY A 94 -8.17 -7.38 -9.52
CA GLY A 94 -7.98 -6.45 -10.63
C GLY A 94 -7.00 -5.31 -10.36
N THR A 95 -6.19 -5.40 -9.30
CA THR A 95 -5.17 -4.41 -8.98
C THR A 95 -3.80 -4.77 -9.55
N LEU A 96 -3.02 -3.76 -9.97
CA LEU A 96 -1.68 -3.96 -10.56
C LEU A 96 -0.65 -4.48 -9.56
N VAL A 97 -0.83 -4.13 -8.28
CA VAL A 97 -0.11 -4.71 -7.14
C VAL A 97 -1.14 -5.27 -6.16
N PRO A 98 -0.83 -6.31 -5.36
CA PRO A 98 -1.80 -6.87 -4.43
C PRO A 98 -2.23 -5.84 -3.39
N MET A 99 -3.53 -5.58 -3.27
CA MET A 99 -4.09 -4.65 -2.28
C MET A 99 -5.09 -5.39 -1.40
N HIS A 100 -5.07 -5.13 -0.11
CA HIS A 100 -6.01 -5.74 0.84
C HIS A 100 -6.86 -4.66 1.49
N LEU A 101 -8.16 -4.92 1.56
CA LEU A 101 -9.09 -4.17 2.38
C LEU A 101 -9.13 -4.80 3.76
N HIS A 102 -8.74 -4.03 4.76
CA HIS A 102 -8.86 -4.41 6.16
C HIS A 102 -10.06 -3.71 6.76
N ARG A 103 -10.77 -4.41 7.64
CA ARG A 103 -11.88 -3.84 8.41
C ARG A 103 -11.65 -4.13 9.89
N ARG A 104 -11.63 -3.07 10.68
CA ARG A 104 -11.70 -3.13 12.14
C ARG A 104 -13.12 -2.84 12.55
N ILE A 105 -13.69 -3.70 13.38
CA ILE A 105 -15.03 -3.52 13.92
C ILE A 105 -14.89 -3.31 15.42
N TYR A 106 -15.58 -2.31 15.94
CA TYR A 106 -15.68 -2.05 17.37
C TYR A 106 -17.05 -2.53 17.84
N LEU A 107 -17.06 -3.54 18.70
CA LEU A 107 -18.27 -4.17 19.23
C LEU A 107 -18.58 -3.63 20.63
N ASP A 108 -19.85 -3.45 20.94
CA ASP A 108 -20.32 -3.11 22.28
C ASP A 108 -20.10 -4.28 23.26
N ALA A 109 -19.49 -3.99 24.42
CA ALA A 109 -19.17 -4.99 25.42
C ALA A 109 -20.38 -5.76 25.98
N GLY A 110 -21.55 -5.10 26.10
CA GLY A 110 -22.73 -5.72 26.67
C GLY A 110 -23.58 -6.48 25.65
N SER A 111 -23.70 -5.95 24.43
CA SER A 111 -24.63 -6.48 23.41
C SER A 111 -23.96 -7.19 22.24
N HIS A 112 -22.63 -7.11 22.12
CA HIS A 112 -21.84 -7.62 20.99
C HIS A 112 -22.30 -7.08 19.62
N ARG A 113 -23.00 -5.95 19.60
CA ARG A 113 -23.43 -5.29 18.37
C ARG A 113 -22.34 -4.34 17.88
N PRO A 114 -22.15 -4.21 16.55
CA PRO A 114 -21.20 -3.26 15.99
C PRO A 114 -21.60 -1.82 16.32
N LEU A 115 -20.64 -1.06 16.83
CA LEU A 115 -20.75 0.37 17.14
C LEU A 115 -20.15 1.20 16.00
N LEU A 116 -18.95 0.82 15.58
CA LEU A 116 -18.15 1.49 14.57
C LEU A 116 -17.49 0.41 13.71
N SER A 117 -17.40 0.65 12.40
CA SER A 117 -16.44 -0.08 11.56
C SER A 117 -15.54 0.89 10.81
N VAL A 118 -14.26 0.54 10.73
CA VAL A 118 -13.23 1.34 10.08
C VAL A 118 -12.61 0.48 8.99
N ALA A 119 -12.77 0.93 7.76
CA ALA A 119 -12.16 0.31 6.60
C ALA A 119 -10.87 1.06 6.24
N TYR A 120 -9.78 0.33 6.03
CA TYR A 120 -8.51 0.86 5.58
C TYR A 120 -7.88 -0.05 4.54
N ILE A 121 -7.01 0.49 3.69
CA ILE A 121 -6.41 -0.24 2.58
C ILE A 121 -4.91 -0.35 2.81
N GLN A 122 -4.38 -1.54 2.54
CA GLN A 122 -2.96 -1.80 2.55
C GLN A 122 -2.53 -2.38 1.20
N ALA A 123 -1.68 -1.65 0.48
CA ALA A 123 -1.04 -2.14 -0.72
C ALA A 123 0.23 -2.91 -0.37
N SER A 124 0.44 -4.01 -1.07
CA SER A 124 1.70 -4.72 -1.11
C SER A 124 2.63 -4.10 -2.15
N GLY A 125 3.94 -4.24 -1.96
CA GLY A 125 4.92 -3.86 -2.96
C GLY A 125 4.80 -4.67 -4.25
N GLY A 126 5.35 -4.12 -5.33
CA GLY A 126 5.36 -4.73 -6.65
C GLY A 126 6.23 -5.99 -6.72
N LYS A 127 6.40 -6.50 -7.95
CA LYS A 127 7.17 -7.74 -8.20
C LYS A 127 8.61 -7.63 -7.67
N LEU A 128 9.25 -6.47 -7.87
CA LEU A 128 10.61 -6.23 -7.39
C LEU A 128 10.71 -6.33 -5.87
N VAL A 129 9.81 -5.65 -5.14
CA VAL A 129 9.78 -5.71 -3.68
C VAL A 129 9.51 -7.13 -3.20
N GLY A 130 8.56 -7.81 -3.83
CA GLY A 130 8.24 -9.20 -3.51
C GLY A 130 9.44 -10.14 -3.60
N ALA A 131 10.35 -9.88 -4.55
CA ALA A 131 11.59 -10.64 -4.72
C ALA A 131 12.68 -10.26 -3.69
N LEU A 132 12.79 -8.98 -3.34
CA LEU A 132 13.86 -8.48 -2.45
C LEU A 132 13.54 -8.64 -0.96
N GLN A 133 12.27 -8.58 -0.57
CA GLN A 133 11.83 -8.55 0.83
C GLN A 133 10.67 -9.53 1.09
N PRO A 134 10.97 -10.83 1.23
CA PRO A 134 9.96 -11.82 1.63
C PRO A 134 9.37 -11.44 3.00
N GLY A 135 8.07 -11.12 3.05
CA GLY A 135 7.34 -10.83 4.29
C GLY A 135 7.15 -9.34 4.61
N GLN A 136 7.95 -8.42 4.06
CA GLN A 136 7.76 -6.97 4.20
C GLN A 136 7.51 -6.33 2.83
N ARG A 137 6.37 -6.65 2.24
CA ARG A 137 6.00 -6.20 0.90
C ARG A 137 5.36 -4.83 0.96
N ARG A 138 6.10 -3.76 1.25
CA ARG A 138 5.57 -2.38 1.13
C ARG A 138 5.99 -1.77 -0.21
N PRO A 139 5.14 -0.98 -0.88
CA PRO A 139 5.55 -0.26 -2.08
C PRO A 139 6.74 0.66 -1.82
N LEU A 140 7.65 0.76 -2.80
CA LEU A 140 8.80 1.65 -2.79
C LEU A 140 8.43 3.06 -3.27
N THR A 141 7.47 3.16 -4.18
CA THR A 141 7.18 4.41 -4.90
C THR A 141 6.03 5.23 -4.30
N PHE A 142 5.26 4.66 -3.37
CA PHE A 142 4.16 5.36 -2.69
C PHE A 142 3.89 4.79 -1.29
N LYS A 143 3.10 5.53 -0.49
CA LYS A 143 2.67 5.08 0.84
C LYS A 143 1.60 4.00 0.68
N GLY A 144 1.98 2.73 0.81
CA GLY A 144 1.07 1.58 0.66
C GLY A 144 0.06 1.37 1.79
N TRP A 145 -0.31 2.42 2.52
CA TRP A 145 -1.32 2.34 3.58
C TRP A 145 -2.12 3.64 3.64
N CYS A 146 -3.43 3.49 3.70
CA CYS A 146 -4.33 4.62 3.93
C CYS A 146 -5.50 4.23 4.82
N ALA A 147 -5.90 5.18 5.67
CA ALA A 147 -7.05 5.09 6.55
C ALA A 147 -7.74 6.45 6.57
N PRO A 148 -9.05 6.51 6.85
CA PRO A 148 -9.75 7.77 7.05
C PRO A 148 -9.05 8.60 8.14
N GLN A 149 -8.83 9.89 7.89
CA GLN A 149 -8.24 10.77 8.91
C GLN A 149 -9.23 10.89 10.08
N HIS A 150 -8.71 11.06 11.30
CA HIS A 150 -9.54 11.37 12.48
C HIS A 150 -10.61 10.32 12.82
N TRP A 151 -10.40 9.06 12.45
CA TRP A 151 -11.41 8.01 12.65
C TRP A 151 -11.67 7.66 14.13
N LEU A 152 -10.77 8.03 15.03
CA LEU A 152 -10.93 7.89 16.49
C LEU A 152 -11.71 9.06 17.12
N ASP A 153 -11.76 10.22 16.46
CA ASP A 153 -12.37 11.42 17.01
C ASP A 153 -13.87 11.23 17.34
N PRO A 154 -14.68 10.51 16.52
CA PRO A 154 -16.05 10.19 16.88
C PRO A 154 -16.14 9.39 18.20
N LEU A 155 -15.26 8.41 18.42
CA LEU A 155 -15.28 7.61 19.65
C LEU A 155 -14.96 8.47 20.88
N GLY A 156 -13.94 9.33 20.77
CA GLY A 156 -13.57 10.26 21.84
C GLY A 156 -14.69 11.27 22.14
N ALA A 157 -15.27 11.88 21.10
CA ALA A 157 -16.39 12.82 21.23
C ALA A 157 -17.64 12.18 21.86
N LEU A 158 -17.79 10.87 21.72
CA LEU A 158 -18.89 10.10 22.28
C LEU A 158 -18.58 9.52 23.67
N GLY A 159 -17.37 9.71 24.20
CA GLY A 159 -16.98 9.13 25.50
C GLY A 159 -17.00 7.60 25.48
N VAL A 160 -16.65 7.00 24.34
CA VAL A 160 -16.47 5.54 24.24
C VAL A 160 -15.07 5.21 24.76
N HIS A 161 -15.02 4.31 25.74
CA HIS A 161 -13.76 3.77 26.24
C HIS A 161 -13.39 2.52 25.45
N LEU A 162 -12.21 2.52 24.83
CA LEU A 162 -11.62 1.32 24.24
C LEU A 162 -11.13 0.43 25.36
N ALA A 163 -11.67 -0.78 25.45
CA ALA A 163 -11.11 -1.80 26.33
C ALA A 163 -9.83 -2.35 25.71
N ASP A 164 -8.90 -2.79 26.56
CA ASP A 164 -7.76 -3.56 26.10
C ASP A 164 -8.24 -4.80 25.35
N PRO A 165 -7.53 -5.23 24.28
CA PRO A 165 -7.89 -6.42 23.53
C PRO A 165 -8.02 -7.60 24.48
N GLU A 166 -9.17 -8.27 24.44
CA GLU A 166 -9.43 -9.44 25.28
C GLU A 166 -8.32 -10.48 25.02
N PRO A 167 -7.64 -10.99 26.06
CA PRO A 167 -6.54 -11.92 25.86
C PRO A 167 -7.04 -13.13 25.09
N ALA A 168 -6.43 -13.38 23.93
CA ALA A 168 -6.79 -14.48 23.04
C ALA A 168 -6.62 -15.82 23.79
N GLY A 169 -7.69 -16.33 24.39
CA GLY A 169 -7.66 -17.58 25.16
C GLY A 169 -8.70 -17.77 26.27
N ALA A 170 -9.67 -16.88 26.47
CA ALA A 170 -10.67 -17.01 27.54
C ALA A 170 -11.96 -17.79 27.17
N ARG A 171 -11.92 -18.68 26.16
CA ARG A 171 -13.07 -19.53 25.78
C ARG A 171 -12.71 -21.00 25.76
#